data_AF-A0A067PII5-F1
#
_entry.id   AF-A0A067PII5-F1
#
_cell.length_a   1.000
_cell.length_b   1.000
_cell.length_c   1.000
_cell.angle_alpha   90.00
_cell.angle_beta   90.00
_cell.angle_gamma   90.00
#
_symmetry.space_group_name_H-M   'P 1'
#
loop_
_entity.id
_entity.type
_entity.pdbx_description
1 polymer ?
#
loop_
_entity_poly.entity_id
_entity_poly.type
_entity_poly.pdbx_seq_one_letter_code
_entity_poly.pdbx_strand_id
1 'polypeptide(L)'
;MSSSDWMWEVQQLLPEGATLLPVILSSDKTHLSTFSRDKQAWPVYITIGNIDKSVRRSPKRRAVTLLGYLPVAKLQCFAKSERSLQGYRIFHYAMKQLLQPLVEAGQHGVEMVCSDGFVCQTYLILAAYVADYPEQCLVSCCKENRCPTCVVAPDERGELLDSLYRDPAESITAIHESVTNPRFADEGLREIPEPFWAKLPYANIFACITPDLLHQLHKGVFKDHLFKWVATGFEDEVDARFIRVPPYQGLQIFKKGISSVSQWTGNEYRQMEKVFVGIIASLHAEEPRIIAAS
;
A
#
# COMPACT_ATOMS: atom_id res chain seq x y z
N MET A 1 2.18 -8.03 2.53
CA MET A 1 3.44 -8.45 3.18
C MET A 1 4.05 -9.40 2.20
N SER A 2 5.33 -9.26 1.90
CA SER A 2 6.09 -10.33 1.24
C SER A 2 5.73 -11.66 1.92
N SER A 3 5.66 -12.76 1.18
CA SER A 3 5.36 -14.10 1.75
C SER A 3 6.15 -14.30 3.05
N SER A 4 5.62 -15.09 3.99
CA SER A 4 6.35 -15.45 5.22
C SER A 4 7.77 -15.92 4.94
N ASP A 5 8.00 -16.39 3.72
CA ASP A 5 9.23 -17.02 3.25
C ASP A 5 10.15 -16.04 2.51
N TRP A 6 9.69 -14.84 2.11
CA TRP A 6 10.51 -13.88 1.34
C TRP A 6 11.82 -13.51 2.04
N MET A 7 11.79 -13.30 3.36
CA MET A 7 13.03 -12.99 4.10
C MET A 7 14.02 -14.15 4.02
N TRP A 8 13.51 -15.39 4.06
CA TRP A 8 14.32 -16.58 3.96
C TRP A 8 14.87 -16.77 2.54
N GLU A 9 14.02 -16.57 1.53
CA GLU A 9 14.39 -16.61 0.11
C GLU A 9 15.50 -15.59 -0.22
N VAL A 10 15.34 -14.33 0.20
CA VAL A 10 16.37 -13.30 -0.04
C VAL A 10 17.64 -13.59 0.76
N GLN A 11 17.53 -14.05 2.01
CA GLN A 11 18.69 -14.40 2.83
C GLN A 11 19.56 -15.50 2.20
N GLN A 12 18.97 -16.44 1.46
CA GLN A 12 19.69 -17.49 0.72
C GLN A 12 20.46 -16.96 -0.50
N LEU A 13 20.09 -15.78 -1.02
CA LEU A 13 20.78 -15.14 -2.16
C LEU A 13 21.97 -14.28 -1.72
N LEU A 14 22.13 -14.04 -0.42
CA LEU A 14 23.22 -13.24 0.14
C LEU A 14 24.47 -14.11 0.41
N PRO A 15 25.66 -13.50 0.51
CA PRO A 15 26.88 -14.22 0.87
C PRO A 15 26.77 -14.97 2.21
N GLU A 16 27.54 -16.04 2.36
CA GLU A 16 27.59 -16.79 3.62
C GLU A 16 27.99 -15.87 4.79
N GLY A 17 27.25 -15.96 5.90
CA GLY A 17 27.44 -15.11 7.07
C GLY A 17 26.83 -13.69 6.97
N ALA A 18 26.26 -13.32 5.83
CA ALA A 18 25.56 -12.04 5.69
C ALA A 18 24.26 -12.01 6.49
N THR A 19 23.87 -10.81 6.95
CA THR A 19 22.60 -10.57 7.66
C THR A 19 21.65 -9.76 6.79
N LEU A 20 20.44 -10.25 6.55
CA LEU A 20 19.40 -9.48 5.88
C LEU A 20 18.74 -8.47 6.85
N LEU A 21 18.65 -7.21 6.40
CA LEU A 21 17.87 -6.16 7.06
C LEU A 21 16.77 -5.66 6.11
N PRO A 22 15.52 -6.17 6.22
CA PRO A 22 14.42 -5.71 5.41
C PRO A 22 14.09 -4.25 5.70
N VAL A 23 14.00 -3.42 4.67
CA VAL A 23 13.64 -2.00 4.75
C VAL A 23 12.19 -1.82 4.32
N ILE A 24 11.46 -1.01 5.08
CA ILE A 24 10.08 -0.63 4.79
C ILE A 24 10.06 0.88 4.59
N LEU A 25 9.59 1.31 3.42
CA LEU A 25 9.38 2.71 3.08
C LEU A 25 7.90 3.06 3.17
N SER A 26 7.62 4.33 3.45
CA SER A 26 6.28 4.87 3.25
C SER A 26 6.35 6.33 2.82
N SER A 27 5.50 6.72 1.88
CA SER A 27 5.26 8.12 1.53
C SER A 27 3.80 8.46 1.81
N ASP A 28 3.55 9.73 2.11
CA ASP A 28 2.20 10.26 2.22
C ASP A 28 2.24 11.76 1.92
N LYS A 29 1.68 12.17 0.78
CA LYS A 29 1.57 13.57 0.40
C LYS A 29 0.50 14.26 1.25
N THR A 30 0.95 15.06 2.21
CA THR A 30 0.10 15.68 3.23
C THR A 30 -0.06 17.18 3.03
N HIS A 31 -1.29 17.68 3.25
CA HIS A 31 -1.56 19.11 3.32
C HIS A 31 -1.23 19.64 4.71
N LEU A 32 -0.32 20.62 4.81
CA LEU A 32 0.18 21.16 6.08
C LEU A 32 -0.76 22.18 6.73
N SER A 33 -1.65 22.85 5.98
CA SER A 33 -2.73 23.67 6.54
C SER A 33 -3.81 24.01 5.51
N THR A 34 -5.06 24.12 5.95
CA THR A 34 -6.19 24.70 5.19
C THR A 34 -6.27 26.22 5.32
N PHE A 35 -5.66 26.82 6.35
CA PHE A 35 -5.81 28.25 6.66
C PHE A 35 -4.67 29.15 6.18
N SER A 36 -3.50 28.62 5.76
CA SER A 36 -2.36 29.45 5.31
C SER A 36 -1.62 28.87 4.11
N ARG A 37 -2.01 29.29 2.89
CA ARG A 37 -1.25 29.20 1.63
C ARG A 37 -0.82 27.80 1.15
N ASP A 38 -1.76 26.87 0.90
CA ASP A 38 -1.55 25.65 0.07
C ASP A 38 -0.21 24.91 0.28
N LYS A 39 0.31 24.89 1.51
CA LYS A 39 1.60 24.25 1.78
C LYS A 39 1.37 22.75 1.86
N GLN A 40 1.99 22.02 0.95
CA GLN A 40 2.00 20.57 0.93
C GLN A 40 3.40 20.10 1.34
N ALA A 41 3.47 19.05 2.13
CA ALA A 41 4.69 18.30 2.38
C ALA A 41 4.53 16.90 1.83
N TRP A 42 5.66 16.31 1.45
CA TRP A 42 5.68 14.93 1.00
C TRP A 42 6.81 14.19 1.71
N PRO A 43 6.61 13.84 2.99
CA PRO A 43 7.58 13.07 3.74
C PRO A 43 7.73 11.64 3.19
N VAL A 44 8.96 11.15 3.24
CA VAL A 44 9.30 9.74 3.09
C VAL A 44 9.79 9.26 4.44
N TYR A 45 9.19 8.18 4.95
CA TYR A 45 9.60 7.54 6.17
C TYR A 45 10.26 6.19 5.89
N ILE A 46 11.11 5.78 6.82
CA ILE A 46 11.84 4.52 6.78
C ILE A 46 11.75 3.80 8.12
N THR A 47 11.64 2.48 8.07
CA THR A 47 11.76 1.57 9.21
C THR A 47 12.29 0.22 8.73
N ILE A 48 12.60 -0.69 9.66
CA ILE A 48 13.14 -2.02 9.35
C ILE A 48 12.17 -3.13 9.76
N GLY A 49 12.21 -4.22 9.00
CA GLY A 49 11.36 -5.41 9.16
C GLY A 49 11.59 -6.16 10.46
N ASN A 50 12.82 -6.12 11.00
CA ASN A 50 13.24 -6.85 12.20
C ASN A 50 12.63 -6.28 13.49
N ILE A 51 12.11 -5.05 13.48
CA ILE A 51 11.43 -4.49 14.65
C ILE A 51 10.03 -5.10 14.74
N ASP A 52 9.59 -5.50 15.92
CA ASP A 52 8.23 -6.01 16.10
C ASP A 52 7.16 -5.02 15.62
N LYS A 53 6.08 -5.53 15.03
CA LYS A 53 5.00 -4.72 14.46
C LYS A 53 4.35 -3.81 15.51
N SER A 54 4.17 -4.28 16.75
CA SER A 54 3.58 -3.47 17.82
C SER A 54 4.49 -2.29 18.21
N VAL A 55 5.81 -2.51 18.17
CA VAL A 55 6.81 -1.48 18.43
C VAL A 55 6.84 -0.44 17.31
N ARG A 56 6.86 -0.88 16.03
CA ARG A 56 6.77 0.02 14.87
C ARG A 56 5.53 0.90 14.90
N ARG A 57 4.39 0.34 15.28
CA ARG A 57 3.10 1.06 15.34
C ARG A 57 2.94 1.97 16.55
N SER A 58 3.90 1.97 17.49
CA SER A 58 3.84 2.80 18.68
C SER A 58 4.54 4.15 18.44
N PRO A 59 3.82 5.29 18.42
CA PRO A 59 4.43 6.61 18.19
C PRO A 59 5.50 6.96 19.24
N LYS A 60 5.35 6.45 20.46
CA LYS A 60 6.29 6.68 21.57
C LYS A 60 7.64 5.98 21.40
N ARG A 61 7.71 4.92 20.59
CA ARG A 61 8.90 4.08 20.45
C ARG A 61 9.84 4.56 19.34
N ARG A 62 9.42 5.53 18.52
CA ARG A 62 10.23 6.15 17.45
C ARG A 62 10.93 5.14 16.55
N ALA A 63 10.27 4.03 16.25
CA ALA A 63 10.79 2.95 15.40
C ALA A 63 10.65 3.26 13.90
N VAL A 64 10.08 4.42 13.55
CA VAL A 64 9.96 4.96 12.20
C VAL A 64 10.65 6.31 12.18
N THR A 65 11.53 6.52 11.21
CA THR A 65 12.32 7.76 11.06
C THR A 65 11.91 8.46 9.77
N LEU A 66 11.86 9.79 9.81
CA LEU A 66 11.72 10.61 8.60
C LEU A 66 13.03 10.56 7.81
N LEU A 67 12.99 10.01 6.60
CA LEU A 67 14.14 9.91 5.70
C LEU A 67 14.38 11.22 4.95
N GLY A 68 13.32 11.87 4.50
CA GLY A 68 13.42 13.14 3.78
C GLY A 68 12.07 13.68 3.31
N TYR A 69 12.09 14.83 2.63
CA TYR A 69 10.94 15.43 1.98
C TYR A 69 11.13 15.45 0.47
N LEU A 70 10.12 15.00 -0.27
CA LEU A 70 10.09 15.08 -1.72
C LEU A 70 9.63 16.48 -2.17
N PRO A 71 10.13 16.96 -3.32
CA PRO A 71 9.75 18.26 -3.85
C PRO A 71 8.27 18.29 -4.25
N VAL A 72 7.54 19.29 -3.77
CA VAL A 72 6.16 19.58 -4.21
C VAL A 72 6.17 20.84 -5.06
N ALA A 73 6.34 20.67 -6.38
CA ALA A 73 6.43 21.77 -7.32
C ALA A 73 5.13 21.95 -8.12
N LYS A 74 4.78 23.21 -8.43
CA LYS A 74 3.64 23.55 -9.32
C LYS A 74 3.95 23.34 -10.81
N LEU A 75 5.23 23.17 -11.16
CA LEU A 75 5.70 22.86 -12.51
C LEU A 75 5.16 23.82 -13.59
N GLN A 76 5.11 25.11 -13.26
CA GLN A 76 4.59 26.15 -14.14
C GLN A 76 5.45 26.35 -15.40
N CYS A 77 6.71 25.92 -15.37
CA CYS A 77 7.62 25.88 -16.52
C CYS A 77 7.21 24.87 -17.60
N PHE A 78 6.27 23.96 -17.32
CA PHE A 78 5.74 22.99 -18.28
C PHE A 78 4.30 23.35 -18.71
N ALA A 79 3.92 22.90 -19.90
CA ALA A 79 2.54 22.97 -20.37
C ALA A 79 1.62 22.19 -19.42
N LYS A 80 0.37 22.65 -19.24
CA LYS A 80 -0.56 22.05 -18.27
C LYS A 80 -0.75 20.53 -18.46
N SER A 81 -0.75 20.07 -19.71
CA SER A 81 -0.88 18.65 -20.09
C SER A 81 0.31 17.79 -19.63
N GLU A 82 1.51 18.37 -19.55
CA GLU A 82 2.75 17.65 -19.24
C GLU A 82 3.06 17.60 -17.75
N ARG A 83 2.52 18.56 -16.97
CA ARG A 83 2.83 18.73 -15.54
C ARG A 83 2.65 17.46 -14.72
N SER A 84 1.63 16.65 -15.03
CA SER A 84 1.41 15.38 -14.35
C SER A 84 2.59 14.43 -14.56
N LEU A 85 2.96 14.14 -15.81
CA LEU A 85 4.09 13.26 -16.13
C LEU A 85 5.42 13.80 -15.55
N GLN A 86 5.64 15.11 -15.63
CA GLN A 86 6.85 15.72 -15.07
C GLN A 86 6.89 15.62 -13.54
N GLY A 87 5.74 15.69 -12.86
CA GLY A 87 5.62 15.42 -11.43
C GLY A 87 6.05 14.00 -11.07
N TYR A 88 5.64 13.01 -11.87
CA TYR A 88 6.06 11.62 -11.69
C TYR A 88 7.57 11.47 -11.92
N ARG A 89 8.13 12.08 -12.97
CA ARG A 89 9.58 12.06 -13.23
C ARG A 89 10.38 12.66 -12.08
N ILE A 90 9.92 13.78 -11.53
CA ILE A 90 10.54 14.43 -10.37
C ILE A 90 10.46 13.54 -9.13
N PHE A 91 9.34 12.86 -8.89
CA PHE A 91 9.22 11.90 -7.79
C PHE A 91 10.28 10.79 -7.91
N HIS A 92 10.36 10.12 -9.06
CA HIS A 92 11.33 9.03 -9.25
C HIS A 92 12.77 9.54 -9.20
N TYR A 93 13.05 10.72 -9.75
CA TYR A 93 14.37 11.34 -9.63
C TYR A 93 14.73 11.63 -8.16
N ALA A 94 13.84 12.25 -7.39
CA ALA A 94 14.09 12.57 -5.99
C ALA A 94 14.24 11.30 -5.14
N MET A 95 13.38 10.31 -5.33
CA MET A 95 13.48 9.01 -4.66
C MET A 95 14.77 8.27 -5.01
N LYS A 96 15.22 8.33 -6.27
CA LYS A 96 16.50 7.73 -6.70
C LYS A 96 17.66 8.35 -5.94
N GLN A 97 17.71 9.68 -5.82
CA GLN A 97 18.76 10.36 -5.05
C GLN A 97 18.68 10.03 -3.56
N LEU A 98 17.48 10.02 -2.99
CA LEU A 98 17.25 9.73 -1.58
C LEU A 98 17.66 8.30 -1.20
N LEU A 99 17.46 7.34 -2.11
CA LEU A 99 17.72 5.92 -1.89
C LEU A 99 19.06 5.43 -2.45
N GLN A 100 19.91 6.30 -2.97
CA GLN A 100 21.24 5.90 -3.45
C GLN A 100 22.06 5.15 -2.38
N PRO A 101 22.10 5.58 -1.10
CA PRO A 101 22.77 4.81 -0.05
C PRO A 101 22.13 3.43 0.21
N LEU A 102 20.82 3.29 0.00
CA LEU A 102 20.13 2.00 0.14
C LEU A 102 20.53 1.03 -0.97
N VAL A 103 20.70 1.52 -2.20
CA VAL A 103 21.21 0.72 -3.32
C VAL A 103 22.60 0.18 -2.99
N GLU A 104 23.50 1.04 -2.51
CA GLU A 104 24.86 0.67 -2.15
C GLU A 104 24.89 -0.36 -1.01
N ALA A 105 24.10 -0.13 0.04
CA ALA A 105 23.97 -1.03 1.19
C ALA A 105 23.33 -2.39 0.83
N GLY A 106 22.43 -2.43 -0.15
CA GLY A 106 21.85 -3.68 -0.63
C GLY A 106 22.76 -4.46 -1.56
N GLN A 107 23.72 -3.80 -2.23
CA GLN A 107 24.66 -4.45 -3.16
C GLN A 107 25.90 -4.98 -2.45
N HIS A 108 26.45 -4.19 -1.53
CA HIS A 108 27.74 -4.47 -0.90
C HIS A 108 27.62 -4.87 0.57
N GLY A 109 26.45 -4.64 1.18
CA GLY A 109 26.29 -4.74 2.63
C GLY A 109 26.98 -3.58 3.37
N VAL A 110 26.67 -3.44 4.65
CA VAL A 110 27.26 -2.46 5.56
C VAL A 110 27.57 -3.17 6.88
N GLU A 111 28.74 -2.91 7.46
CA GLU A 111 29.05 -3.39 8.80
C GLU A 111 28.13 -2.71 9.82
N MET A 112 27.34 -3.49 10.54
CA MET A 112 26.42 -3.01 11.55
C MET A 112 26.53 -3.84 12.82
N VAL A 113 26.41 -3.18 13.97
CA VAL A 113 26.32 -3.86 15.26
C VAL A 113 24.91 -4.44 15.41
N CYS A 114 24.82 -5.76 15.51
CA CYS A 114 23.59 -6.49 15.76
C CYS A 114 23.16 -6.40 17.23
N SER A 115 21.94 -6.85 17.52
CA SER A 115 21.36 -6.81 18.87
C SER A 115 22.10 -7.65 19.91
N ASP A 116 22.90 -8.60 19.46
CA ASP A 116 23.78 -9.44 20.27
C ASP A 116 25.16 -8.81 20.52
N GLY A 117 25.44 -7.63 19.94
CA GLY A 117 26.68 -6.89 20.10
C GLY A 117 27.78 -7.27 19.10
N PHE A 118 27.54 -8.25 18.20
CA PHE A 118 28.48 -8.60 17.15
C PHE A 118 28.34 -7.67 15.94
N VAL A 119 29.44 -7.49 15.20
CA VAL A 119 29.42 -6.77 13.93
C VAL A 119 29.10 -7.77 12.82
N CYS A 120 28.03 -7.52 12.09
CA CYS A 120 27.61 -8.34 10.95
C CYS A 120 27.64 -7.53 9.65
N GLN A 121 28.05 -8.19 8.57
CA GLN A 121 27.87 -7.65 7.22
C GLN A 121 26.38 -7.68 6.88
N THR A 122 25.75 -6.52 6.90
CA THR A 122 24.30 -6.38 6.87
C THR A 122 23.83 -5.80 5.53
N TYR A 123 22.95 -6.51 4.84
CA TYR A 123 22.41 -6.12 3.53
C TYR A 123 21.02 -5.52 3.70
N LEU A 124 20.88 -4.24 3.33
CA LEU A 124 19.62 -3.52 3.46
C LEU A 124 18.80 -3.66 2.18
N ILE A 125 17.70 -4.40 2.23
CA ILE A 125 16.89 -4.74 1.06
C ILE A 125 15.48 -4.19 1.22
N LEU A 126 14.96 -3.48 0.20
CA LEU A 126 13.58 -3.02 0.21
C LEU A 126 12.61 -4.21 0.22
N ALA A 127 11.77 -4.28 1.26
CA ALA A 127 10.83 -5.38 1.47
C ALA A 127 9.36 -4.94 1.34
N ALA A 128 9.08 -3.68 1.64
CA ALA A 128 7.73 -3.14 1.53
C ALA A 128 7.72 -1.64 1.27
N TYR A 129 6.70 -1.18 0.53
CA TYR A 129 6.37 0.21 0.32
C TYR A 129 4.90 0.44 0.69
N VAL A 130 4.69 1.25 1.72
CA VAL A 130 3.35 1.58 2.24
C VAL A 130 2.94 2.93 1.67
N ALA A 131 1.87 2.94 0.88
CA ALA A 131 1.30 4.13 0.29
C ALA A 131 -0.19 3.93 0.00
N ASP A 132 -0.93 5.01 -0.24
CA ASP A 132 -2.29 4.94 -0.75
C ASP A 132 -2.31 4.54 -2.23
N TYR A 133 -3.47 4.21 -2.79
CA TYR A 133 -3.54 3.66 -4.15
C TYR A 133 -2.97 4.60 -5.25
N PRO A 134 -3.28 5.90 -5.28
CA PRO A 134 -2.63 6.82 -6.22
C PRO A 134 -1.10 6.84 -6.09
N GLU A 135 -0.56 6.84 -4.87
CA GLU A 135 0.89 6.78 -4.67
C GLU A 135 1.48 5.39 -5.01
N GLN A 136 0.75 4.29 -4.82
CA GLN A 136 1.16 2.96 -5.28
C GLN A 136 1.35 2.96 -6.80
N CYS A 137 0.38 3.51 -7.56
CA CYS A 137 0.48 3.63 -9.01
C CYS A 137 1.62 4.56 -9.46
N LEU A 138 1.89 5.62 -8.70
CA LEU A 138 3.06 6.48 -8.90
C LEU A 138 4.36 5.68 -8.73
N VAL A 139 4.50 4.95 -7.62
CA VAL A 139 5.68 4.11 -7.33
C VAL A 139 5.89 3.04 -8.39
N SER A 140 4.82 2.39 -8.85
CA SER A 140 4.85 1.32 -9.86
C SER A 140 4.89 1.84 -11.31
N CYS A 141 5.01 3.15 -11.53
CA CYS A 141 5.04 3.78 -12.84
C CYS A 141 3.81 3.51 -13.72
N CYS A 142 2.64 3.19 -13.15
CA CYS A 142 1.42 2.90 -13.92
C CYS A 142 0.35 3.98 -13.77
N LYS A 143 -0.68 3.90 -14.62
CA LYS A 143 -1.90 4.71 -14.50
C LYS A 143 -2.77 4.18 -13.36
N GLU A 144 -3.56 5.05 -12.75
CA GLU A 144 -4.46 4.69 -11.63
C GLU A 144 -5.58 3.72 -12.05
N ASN A 145 -5.90 3.65 -13.34
CA ASN A 145 -6.82 2.65 -13.87
C ASN A 145 -6.12 1.31 -14.20
N ARG A 146 -4.93 1.04 -13.65
CA ARG A 146 -4.16 -0.20 -13.79
C ARG A 146 -3.78 -0.73 -12.40
N CYS A 147 -3.68 -2.06 -12.26
CA CYS A 147 -3.22 -2.64 -11.02
C CYS A 147 -1.72 -2.34 -10.83
N PRO A 148 -1.28 -1.76 -9.70
CA PRO A 148 0.13 -1.46 -9.46
C PRO A 148 0.96 -2.71 -9.18
N THR A 149 0.36 -3.88 -8.94
CA THR A 149 1.08 -5.11 -8.55
C THR A 149 1.08 -6.19 -9.64
N CYS A 150 -0.04 -6.39 -10.33
CA CYS A 150 -0.23 -7.50 -11.27
C CYS A 150 -0.60 -7.01 -12.68
N VAL A 151 -0.71 -7.97 -13.60
CA VAL A 151 -0.97 -7.76 -15.03
C VAL A 151 -2.45 -7.84 -15.40
N VAL A 152 -3.36 -7.99 -14.43
CA VAL A 152 -4.81 -8.12 -14.69
C VAL A 152 -5.37 -6.90 -15.44
N ALA A 153 -6.17 -7.17 -16.47
CA ALA A 153 -6.79 -6.12 -17.26
C ALA A 153 -7.87 -5.38 -16.44
N PRO A 154 -8.15 -4.10 -16.72
CA PRO A 154 -9.12 -3.32 -15.94
C PRO A 154 -10.54 -3.89 -15.93
N ASP A 155 -10.94 -4.48 -17.05
CA ASP A 155 -12.23 -5.09 -17.33
C ASP A 155 -12.38 -6.48 -16.72
N GLU A 156 -11.28 -7.12 -16.34
CA GLU A 156 -11.26 -8.43 -15.69
C GLU A 156 -11.21 -8.32 -14.14
N ARG A 157 -11.20 -7.09 -13.59
CA ARG A 157 -11.17 -6.89 -12.14
C ARG A 157 -12.48 -7.28 -11.48
N GLY A 158 -12.39 -8.15 -10.48
CA GLY A 158 -13.55 -8.69 -9.76
C GLY A 158 -13.83 -10.15 -10.09
N GLU A 159 -13.21 -10.65 -11.16
CA GLU A 159 -13.20 -12.07 -11.49
C GLU A 159 -12.20 -12.83 -10.60
N LEU A 160 -12.48 -14.12 -10.35
CA LEU A 160 -11.59 -15.01 -9.62
C LEU A 160 -10.48 -15.51 -10.56
N LEU A 161 -9.46 -14.66 -10.75
CA LEU A 161 -8.35 -14.93 -11.66
C LEU A 161 -7.03 -15.05 -10.90
N ASP A 162 -6.21 -16.01 -11.32
CA ASP A 162 -4.81 -16.05 -10.95
C ASP A 162 -4.03 -15.08 -11.84
N SER A 163 -3.34 -14.12 -11.23
CA SER A 163 -2.53 -13.13 -11.94
C SER A 163 -1.12 -13.10 -11.39
N LEU A 164 -0.15 -13.00 -12.29
CA LEU A 164 1.25 -12.85 -11.92
C LEU A 164 1.52 -11.41 -11.47
N TYR A 165 2.48 -11.27 -10.55
CA TYR A 165 3.10 -9.97 -10.34
C TYR A 165 3.73 -9.48 -11.64
N ARG A 166 3.72 -8.16 -11.83
CA ARG A 166 4.53 -7.54 -12.88
C ARG A 166 6.00 -7.87 -12.65
N ASP A 167 6.75 -7.99 -13.74
CA ASP A 167 8.19 -8.19 -13.70
C ASP A 167 8.92 -6.83 -13.83
N PRO A 168 9.79 -6.45 -12.89
CA PRO A 168 10.53 -5.19 -12.94
C PRO A 168 11.34 -4.99 -14.23
N ALA A 169 12.01 -6.04 -14.73
CA ALA A 169 12.84 -5.93 -15.92
C ALA A 169 11.99 -5.77 -17.18
N GLU A 170 10.91 -6.54 -17.30
CA GLU A 170 9.96 -6.40 -18.42
C GLU A 170 9.26 -5.03 -18.42
N SER A 171 8.89 -4.51 -17.25
CA SER A 171 8.31 -3.15 -17.15
C SER A 171 9.34 -2.07 -17.50
N ILE A 172 10.61 -2.20 -17.11
CA ILE A 172 11.67 -1.25 -17.51
C ILE A 172 11.86 -1.28 -19.03
N THR A 173 11.98 -2.46 -19.63
CA THR A 173 12.09 -2.62 -21.08
C THR A 173 10.91 -1.98 -21.79
N ALA A 174 9.68 -2.23 -21.34
CA ALA A 174 8.48 -1.64 -21.91
C ALA A 174 8.44 -0.10 -21.77
N ILE A 175 8.98 0.46 -20.68
CA ILE A 175 9.10 1.92 -20.50
C ILE A 175 10.12 2.51 -21.48
N HIS A 176 11.26 1.86 -21.70
CA HIS A 176 12.28 2.32 -22.66
C HIS A 176 11.82 2.16 -24.10
N GLU A 177 11.03 1.13 -24.39
CA GLU A 177 10.49 0.81 -25.70
C GLU A 177 9.02 1.25 -25.83
N SER A 178 8.65 2.40 -25.26
CA SER A 178 7.24 2.82 -25.09
C SER A 178 6.44 2.94 -26.41
N VAL A 179 7.12 3.03 -27.55
CA VAL A 179 6.51 3.11 -28.89
C VAL A 179 6.29 1.72 -29.50
N THR A 180 7.20 0.78 -29.23
CA THR A 180 7.25 -0.52 -29.93
C THR A 180 6.76 -1.68 -29.07
N ASN A 181 6.82 -1.55 -27.74
CA ASN A 181 6.45 -2.61 -26.81
C ASN A 181 4.98 -2.47 -26.38
N PRO A 182 4.09 -3.40 -26.77
CA PRO A 182 2.65 -3.29 -26.49
C PRO A 182 2.35 -3.26 -24.99
N ARG A 183 3.21 -3.89 -24.18
CA ARG A 183 3.12 -3.92 -22.72
C ARG A 183 3.03 -2.53 -22.11
N PHE A 184 3.68 -1.52 -22.71
CA PHE A 184 3.60 -0.14 -22.24
C PHE A 184 2.15 0.36 -22.19
N ALA A 185 1.37 0.09 -23.24
CA ALA A 185 -0.03 0.46 -23.31
C ALA A 185 -0.92 -0.46 -22.47
N ASP A 186 -0.70 -1.77 -22.55
CA ASP A 186 -1.52 -2.80 -21.90
C ASP A 186 -1.45 -2.68 -20.37
N GLU A 187 -0.24 -2.58 -19.83
CA GLU A 187 0.00 -2.38 -18.40
C GLU A 187 -0.22 -0.92 -17.95
N GLY A 188 -0.48 -0.02 -18.90
CA GLY A 188 -0.68 1.42 -18.72
C GLY A 188 0.49 2.07 -17.99
N LEU A 189 1.71 1.77 -18.43
CA LEU A 189 2.94 2.35 -17.91
C LEU A 189 3.05 3.84 -18.29
N ARG A 190 3.90 4.55 -17.58
CA ARG A 190 4.25 5.95 -17.81
C ARG A 190 5.69 6.04 -18.24
N GLU A 191 5.99 7.01 -19.08
CA GLU A 191 7.34 7.24 -19.63
C GLU A 191 8.25 7.86 -18.57
N ILE A 192 8.71 7.01 -17.65
CA ILE A 192 9.64 7.32 -16.55
C ILE A 192 10.97 6.64 -16.87
N PRO A 193 11.93 7.34 -17.53
CA PRO A 193 13.13 6.70 -18.07
C PRO A 193 13.97 5.95 -17.03
N GLU A 194 13.98 6.43 -15.79
CA GLU A 194 14.72 5.82 -14.69
C GLU A 194 13.85 5.74 -13.43
N PRO A 195 13.03 4.68 -13.29
CA PRO A 195 12.31 4.42 -12.05
C PRO A 195 13.31 4.24 -10.89
N PHE A 196 13.07 4.87 -9.74
CA PHE A 196 14.00 4.82 -8.60
C PHE A 196 14.37 3.39 -8.15
N TRP A 197 13.45 2.44 -8.34
CA TRP A 197 13.61 1.05 -7.94
C TRP A 197 14.40 0.21 -8.93
N ALA A 198 14.72 0.73 -10.13
CA ALA A 198 15.40 -0.02 -11.19
C ALA A 198 16.80 -0.54 -10.79
N LYS A 199 17.42 0.05 -9.78
CA LYS A 199 18.74 -0.35 -9.26
C LYS A 199 18.70 -0.99 -7.88
N LEU A 200 17.52 -1.12 -7.27
CA LEU A 200 17.41 -1.74 -5.96
C LEU A 200 17.68 -3.25 -6.09
N PRO A 201 18.70 -3.79 -5.40
CA PRO A 201 19.05 -5.20 -5.51
C PRO A 201 18.02 -6.06 -4.76
N TYR A 202 17.76 -7.26 -5.28
CA TYR A 202 16.86 -8.26 -4.67
C TYR A 202 15.42 -7.78 -4.40
N ALA A 203 15.01 -6.65 -4.97
CA ALA A 203 13.71 -6.05 -4.72
C ALA A 203 12.83 -6.12 -5.98
N ASN A 204 11.65 -6.73 -5.85
CA ASN A 204 10.56 -6.56 -6.81
C ASN A 204 9.61 -5.49 -6.26
N ILE A 205 9.58 -4.30 -6.88
CA ILE A 205 8.75 -3.19 -6.41
C ILE A 205 7.26 -3.55 -6.36
N PHE A 206 6.79 -4.37 -7.30
CA PHE A 206 5.38 -4.75 -7.43
C PHE A 206 4.95 -5.73 -6.32
N ALA A 207 5.89 -6.53 -5.81
CA ALA A 207 5.70 -7.37 -4.62
C ALA A 207 5.84 -6.58 -3.31
N CYS A 208 6.56 -5.46 -3.32
CA CYS A 208 6.73 -4.59 -2.15
C CYS A 208 5.46 -3.80 -1.81
N ILE A 209 4.56 -3.59 -2.76
CA ILE A 209 3.33 -2.83 -2.53
C ILE A 209 2.46 -3.55 -1.50
N THR A 210 2.15 -2.86 -0.40
CA THR A 210 1.22 -3.37 0.61
C THR A 210 -0.16 -2.76 0.43
N PRO A 211 -1.24 -3.55 0.62
CA PRO A 211 -2.58 -3.00 0.54
C PRO A 211 -2.81 -1.95 1.64
N ASP A 212 -3.45 -0.85 1.27
CA ASP A 212 -3.95 0.15 2.18
C ASP A 212 -5.18 -0.43 2.91
N LEU A 213 -4.98 -0.79 4.18
CA LEU A 213 -6.04 -1.37 4.99
C LEU A 213 -7.25 -0.45 5.12
N LEU A 214 -7.06 0.87 5.16
CA LEU A 214 -8.18 1.79 5.31
C LEU A 214 -8.95 1.91 4.00
N HIS A 215 -8.30 2.37 2.94
CA HIS A 215 -9.00 2.73 1.71
C HIS A 215 -9.34 1.51 0.86
N GLN A 216 -8.47 0.49 0.79
CA GLN A 216 -8.70 -0.68 -0.06
C GLN A 216 -9.49 -1.76 0.69
N LEU A 217 -9.15 -2.08 1.94
CA LEU A 217 -9.81 -3.18 2.66
C LEU A 217 -11.08 -2.74 3.39
N HIS A 218 -10.96 -1.87 4.40
CA HIS A 218 -12.07 -1.47 5.27
C HIS A 218 -13.15 -0.69 4.53
N LYS A 219 -12.74 0.32 3.75
CA LYS A 219 -13.65 1.13 2.94
C LYS A 219 -14.02 0.42 1.63
N GLY A 220 -13.03 0.03 0.83
CA GLY A 220 -13.28 -0.59 -0.47
C GLY A 220 -13.98 -1.95 -0.37
N VAL A 221 -13.22 -3.00 -0.09
CA VAL A 221 -13.72 -4.39 -0.10
C VAL A 221 -14.87 -4.59 0.89
N PHE A 222 -14.72 -4.14 2.13
CA PHE A 222 -15.74 -4.34 3.15
C PHE A 222 -16.93 -3.39 2.98
N LYS A 223 -16.77 -2.08 3.14
CA LYS A 223 -17.92 -1.15 3.17
C LYS A 223 -18.61 -0.97 1.81
N ASP A 224 -17.84 -0.71 0.76
CA ASP A 224 -18.36 -0.26 -0.54
C ASP A 224 -18.82 -1.44 -1.41
N HIS A 225 -18.24 -2.63 -1.22
CA HIS A 225 -18.62 -3.84 -1.93
C HIS A 225 -19.41 -4.83 -1.07
N LEU A 226 -18.75 -5.54 -0.13
CA LEU A 226 -19.36 -6.66 0.59
C LEU A 226 -20.58 -6.23 1.42
N PHE A 227 -20.41 -5.21 2.26
CA PHE A 227 -21.45 -4.71 3.13
C PHE A 227 -22.63 -4.18 2.31
N LYS A 228 -22.36 -3.39 1.28
CA LYS A 228 -23.39 -2.85 0.39
C LYS A 228 -24.18 -3.97 -0.29
N TRP A 229 -23.49 -4.98 -0.82
CA TRP A 229 -24.12 -6.13 -1.47
C TRP A 229 -25.02 -6.91 -0.50
N VAL A 230 -24.52 -7.26 0.69
CA VAL A 230 -25.30 -8.03 1.68
C VAL A 230 -26.47 -7.22 2.25
N ALA A 231 -26.32 -5.90 2.41
CA ALA A 231 -27.37 -5.05 2.96
C ALA A 231 -28.42 -4.64 1.93
N THR A 232 -28.22 -4.90 0.64
CA THR A 232 -29.13 -4.47 -0.43
C THR A 232 -30.53 -5.05 -0.22
N GLY A 233 -31.54 -4.18 -0.11
CA GLY A 233 -32.94 -4.55 0.13
C GLY A 233 -33.29 -4.78 1.61
N PHE A 234 -32.32 -4.68 2.50
CA PHE A 234 -32.48 -4.86 3.95
C PHE A 234 -31.81 -3.74 4.75
N GLU A 235 -31.59 -2.57 4.14
CA GLU A 235 -30.81 -1.47 4.72
C GLU A 235 -31.36 -1.02 6.08
N ASP A 236 -32.68 -0.86 6.18
CA ASP A 236 -33.37 -0.45 7.40
C ASP A 236 -33.27 -1.50 8.52
N GLU A 237 -33.38 -2.79 8.17
CA GLU A 237 -33.25 -3.88 9.13
C GLU A 237 -31.81 -4.02 9.61
N VAL A 238 -30.82 -3.91 8.71
CA VAL A 238 -29.40 -3.89 9.07
C VAL A 238 -29.10 -2.73 10.02
N ASP A 239 -29.61 -1.54 9.73
CA ASP A 239 -29.44 -0.36 10.59
C ASP A 239 -30.07 -0.57 11.98
N ALA A 240 -31.29 -1.14 12.03
CA ALA A 240 -31.98 -1.50 13.26
C ALA A 240 -31.20 -2.56 14.08
N ARG A 241 -30.57 -3.53 13.42
CA ARG A 241 -29.71 -4.52 14.09
C ARG A 241 -28.47 -3.90 14.70
N PHE A 242 -27.83 -2.93 14.02
CA PHE A 242 -26.71 -2.18 14.60
C PHE A 242 -27.09 -1.39 15.85
N ILE A 243 -28.32 -0.85 15.90
CA ILE A 243 -28.86 -0.17 17.09
C ILE A 243 -29.03 -1.14 18.26
N ARG A 244 -29.43 -2.39 17.99
CA ARG A 244 -29.72 -3.42 19.00
C ARG A 244 -28.48 -4.14 19.53
N VAL A 245 -27.29 -3.88 18.98
CA VAL A 245 -26.04 -4.52 19.45
C VAL A 245 -25.82 -4.22 20.94
N PRO A 246 -25.75 -5.24 21.81
CA PRO A 246 -25.56 -5.02 23.23
C PRO A 246 -24.19 -4.42 23.52
N PRO A 247 -24.05 -3.59 24.57
CA PRO A 247 -22.76 -3.08 24.99
C PRO A 247 -21.77 -4.18 25.32
N TYR A 248 -20.55 -4.06 24.81
CA TYR A 248 -19.43 -4.95 25.11
C TYR A 248 -18.14 -4.15 25.30
N GLN A 249 -17.25 -4.63 26.17
CA GLN A 249 -16.00 -3.93 26.48
C GLN A 249 -15.12 -3.80 25.21
N GLY A 250 -14.77 -2.57 24.84
CA GLY A 250 -13.95 -2.31 23.65
C GLY A 250 -14.70 -2.37 22.30
N LEU A 251 -16.03 -2.48 22.33
CA LEU A 251 -16.90 -2.35 21.17
C LEU A 251 -17.59 -0.98 21.17
N GLN A 252 -17.50 -0.25 20.06
CA GLN A 252 -18.26 0.98 19.86
C GLN A 252 -19.66 0.64 19.37
N ILE A 253 -20.67 1.21 20.02
CA ILE A 253 -22.09 0.95 19.69
C ILE A 253 -22.63 2.07 18.82
N PHE A 254 -23.34 1.70 17.75
CA PHE A 254 -24.04 2.63 16.86
C PHE A 254 -25.46 2.91 17.37
N LYS A 255 -25.57 3.69 18.45
CA LYS A 255 -26.85 3.94 19.15
C LYS A 255 -27.96 4.55 18.26
N LYS A 256 -27.58 5.22 17.17
CA LYS A 256 -28.49 5.85 16.20
C LYS A 256 -28.43 5.16 14.82
N GLY A 257 -27.92 3.94 14.77
CA GLY A 257 -27.66 3.23 13.54
C GLY A 257 -26.39 3.73 12.84
N ILE A 258 -25.97 2.96 11.84
CA ILE A 258 -24.85 3.30 10.95
C ILE A 258 -25.26 4.32 9.88
N SER A 259 -26.55 4.43 9.58
CA SER A 259 -27.15 5.41 8.66
C SER A 259 -26.88 6.85 9.09
N SER A 260 -26.79 7.08 10.41
CA SER A 260 -26.50 8.39 11.01
C SER A 260 -25.03 8.82 10.93
N VAL A 261 -24.12 7.93 10.53
CA VAL A 261 -22.68 8.19 10.48
C VAL A 261 -22.34 8.89 9.16
N SER A 262 -22.16 10.22 9.23
CA SER A 262 -21.81 11.04 8.07
C SER A 262 -20.32 10.98 7.70
N GLN A 263 -19.45 10.74 8.68
CA GLN A 263 -18.01 10.64 8.48
C GLN A 263 -17.48 9.34 9.09
N TRP A 264 -16.90 8.50 8.23
CA TRP A 264 -16.33 7.22 8.62
C TRP A 264 -14.82 7.32 8.80
N THR A 265 -14.32 6.77 9.89
CA THR A 265 -12.90 6.56 10.18
C THR A 265 -12.56 5.08 10.17
N GLY A 266 -11.26 4.77 10.12
CA GLY A 266 -10.78 3.40 10.22
C GLY A 266 -11.11 2.70 11.54
N ASN A 267 -11.50 3.43 12.59
CA ASN A 267 -12.04 2.79 13.78
C ASN A 267 -13.49 2.39 13.58
N GLU A 268 -14.38 3.26 13.08
CA GLU A 268 -15.79 2.86 12.88
C GLU A 268 -15.93 1.65 11.96
N TYR A 269 -15.17 1.58 10.86
CA TYR A 269 -15.19 0.40 9.99
C TYR A 269 -14.84 -0.88 10.75
N ARG A 270 -13.75 -0.86 11.55
CA ARG A 270 -13.37 -2.01 12.37
C ARG A 270 -14.43 -2.39 13.41
N GLN A 271 -15.17 -1.43 13.95
CA GLN A 271 -16.24 -1.71 14.90
C GLN A 271 -17.46 -2.32 14.22
N MET A 272 -17.76 -1.93 12.97
CA MET A 272 -18.76 -2.63 12.16
C MET A 272 -18.35 -4.08 11.87
N GLU A 273 -17.12 -4.27 11.40
CA GLU A 273 -16.58 -5.58 10.99
C GLU A 273 -16.65 -6.60 12.14
N LYS A 274 -16.36 -6.19 13.38
CA LYS A 274 -16.42 -7.05 14.57
C LYS A 274 -17.78 -7.71 14.79
N VAL A 275 -18.87 -7.03 14.43
CA VAL A 275 -20.25 -7.53 14.65
C VAL A 275 -20.95 -7.93 13.36
N PHE A 276 -20.31 -7.69 12.20
CA PHE A 276 -20.94 -7.84 10.89
C PHE A 276 -21.59 -9.19 10.68
N VAL A 277 -20.90 -10.29 11.01
CA VAL A 277 -21.44 -11.66 10.87
C VAL A 277 -22.72 -11.84 11.68
N GLY A 278 -22.76 -11.34 12.92
CA GLY A 278 -23.96 -11.39 13.76
C GLY A 278 -25.09 -10.51 13.23
N ILE A 279 -24.76 -9.35 12.64
CA ILE A 279 -25.74 -8.45 12.03
C ILE A 279 -26.43 -9.12 10.83
N ILE A 280 -25.68 -9.84 9.99
CA ILE A 280 -26.23 -10.44 8.77
C ILE A 280 -26.82 -11.85 8.99
N ALA A 281 -26.68 -12.40 10.20
CA ALA A 281 -27.20 -13.72 10.53
C ALA A 281 -28.71 -13.79 10.25
N SER A 282 -29.13 -14.78 9.45
CA SER A 282 -30.52 -14.96 9.03
C SER A 282 -31.15 -13.75 8.32
N LEU A 283 -30.36 -12.79 7.83
CA LEU A 283 -30.86 -11.62 7.10
C LEU A 283 -31.55 -12.05 5.80
N HIS A 284 -30.98 -13.05 5.13
CA HIS A 284 -31.49 -13.64 3.88
C HIS A 284 -31.94 -15.09 4.07
N ALA A 285 -32.58 -15.40 5.20
CA ALA A 285 -32.95 -16.79 5.54
C ALA A 285 -33.88 -17.47 4.53
N GLU A 286 -34.57 -16.68 3.69
CA GLU A 286 -35.45 -17.16 2.64
C GLU A 286 -34.76 -17.33 1.28
N GLU A 287 -33.50 -16.92 1.13
CA GLU A 287 -32.75 -17.02 -0.13
C GLU A 287 -32.06 -18.39 -0.24
N PRO A 288 -32.52 -19.30 -1.12
CA PRO A 288 -32.00 -20.66 -1.21
C PRO A 288 -30.53 -20.73 -1.68
N ARG A 289 -29.97 -19.64 -2.24
CA ARG A 289 -28.56 -19.55 -2.61
C ARG A 289 -27.63 -19.23 -1.44
N ILE A 290 -28.17 -18.84 -0.29
CA ILE A 290 -27.40 -18.46 0.89
C ILE A 290 -27.38 -19.64 1.87
N ILE A 291 -26.23 -20.33 1.91
CA ILE A 291 -26.02 -21.46 2.82
C ILE A 291 -25.87 -20.89 4.24
N ALA A 292 -26.83 -21.20 5.11
CA ALA A 292 -26.67 -20.94 6.54
C ALA A 292 -25.53 -21.82 7.07
N ALA A 293 -24.52 -21.21 7.70
CA ALA A 293 -23.52 -21.96 8.45
C ALA A 293 -24.21 -22.57 9.68
N SER A 294 -24.43 -23.88 9.64
CA SER A 294 -24.96 -24.70 10.73
C SER A 294 -23.90 -25.01 11.79
#